data_AF-A0A2A6ZZI0-F1
#
_entry.id   AF-A0A2A6ZZI0-F1
#
_cell.length_a   1.000
_cell.length_b   1.000
_cell.length_c   1.000
_cell.angle_alpha   90.00
_cell.angle_beta   90.00
_cell.angle_gamma   90.00
#
_symmetry.space_group_name_H-M   'P 1'
#
loop_
_entity.id
_entity.type
_entity.pdbx_description
1 polymer ?
#
loop_
_entity_poly.entity_id
_entity_poly.type
_entity_poly.pdbx_seq_one_letter_code
_entity_poly.pdbx_strand_id
1 'polypeptide(L)'
;MKKRIIAWVVLLSVCAAALGLWCSAAAGKAARTLPCEEEGLILSITTFDGKSESKPFLKCFGHTWIGLDNRTGHTVYLKDRAIPDGEMVTFLVWAVSGLSGLLFDLEPCYIANYGRYTGRLSLSTNIGEEQLKVIEDYMEQHDKWTVDKNCSYWSIHLWNAVVGEDAALKIRGFVCTPEKIEQAFSAFDCVEVDKDFSRAGDIYCYKDGERTELQLCS
;
A
#
# COMPACT_ATOMS: atom_id res chain seq x y z
N MET A 1 -0.67 -61.47 11.39
CA MET A 1 0.53 -60.64 11.12
C MET A 1 0.40 -59.76 9.87
N LYS A 2 0.08 -60.31 8.68
CA LYS A 2 0.00 -59.53 7.42
C LYS A 2 -0.85 -58.26 7.47
N LYS A 3 -2.06 -58.29 8.06
CA LYS A 3 -2.94 -57.11 8.18
C LYS A 3 -2.36 -55.98 9.05
N ARG A 4 -1.60 -56.32 10.11
CA ARG A 4 -0.94 -55.32 10.96
C ARG A 4 0.23 -54.67 10.22
N ILE A 5 1.01 -55.45 9.47
CA ILE A 5 2.12 -54.94 8.64
C ILE A 5 1.60 -53.94 7.60
N ILE A 6 0.50 -54.27 6.91
CA ILE A 6 -0.14 -53.37 5.93
C ILE A 6 -0.59 -52.06 6.61
N ALA A 7 -1.21 -52.14 7.79
CA ALA A 7 -1.64 -50.95 8.52
C ALA A 7 -0.46 -50.04 8.92
N TRP A 8 0.67 -50.61 9.35
CA TRP A 8 1.88 -49.85 9.66
C TRP A 8 2.50 -49.18 8.43
N VAL A 9 2.51 -49.87 7.28
CA VAL A 9 3.00 -49.30 6.01
C VAL A 9 2.13 -48.14 5.54
N VAL A 10 0.80 -48.27 5.65
CA VAL A 10 -0.15 -47.19 5.31
C VAL A 10 0.02 -46.00 6.26
N LEU A 11 0.15 -46.25 7.57
CA LEU A 11 0.34 -45.17 8.54
C LEU A 11 1.65 -44.41 8.30
N LEU A 12 2.75 -45.12 8.05
CA LEU A 12 4.05 -44.51 7.77
C LEU A 12 4.03 -43.69 6.46
N SER A 13 3.32 -44.15 5.44
CA SER A 13 3.19 -43.40 4.19
C SER A 13 2.31 -42.16 4.33
N VAL A 14 1.24 -42.21 5.13
CA VAL A 14 0.43 -41.02 5.47
C VAL A 14 1.25 -40.02 6.29
N CYS A 15 2.01 -40.48 7.29
CA CYS A 15 2.89 -39.61 8.07
C CYS A 15 3.99 -38.99 7.21
N ALA A 16 4.62 -39.75 6.32
CA ALA A 16 5.63 -39.24 5.39
C ALA A 16 5.05 -38.21 4.41
N ALA A 17 3.82 -38.43 3.91
CA ALA A 17 3.12 -37.45 3.08
C ALA A 17 2.79 -36.18 3.85
N ALA A 18 2.28 -36.30 5.08
CA ALA A 18 1.98 -35.16 5.96
C ALA A 18 3.25 -34.37 6.31
N LEU A 19 4.36 -35.06 6.60
CA LEU A 19 5.69 -34.45 6.82
C LEU A 19 6.23 -33.80 5.55
N GLY A 20 6.06 -34.41 4.37
CA GLY A 20 6.47 -33.82 3.09
C GLY A 20 5.69 -32.55 2.75
N LEU A 21 4.38 -32.55 3.01
CA LEU A 21 3.51 -31.38 2.89
C LEU A 21 3.89 -30.29 3.90
N TRP A 22 4.22 -30.67 5.14
CA TRP A 22 4.69 -29.74 6.16
C TRP A 22 6.05 -29.15 5.80
N CYS A 23 7.02 -29.96 5.38
CA CYS A 23 8.34 -29.47 4.95
C CYS A 23 8.24 -28.55 3.72
N SER A 24 7.34 -28.84 2.79
CA SER A 24 7.08 -27.98 1.63
C SER A 24 6.39 -26.67 2.02
N ALA A 25 5.56 -26.68 3.07
CA ALA A 25 4.93 -25.47 3.62
C ALA A 25 5.87 -24.68 4.54
N ALA A 26 6.82 -25.35 5.20
CA ALA A 26 7.82 -24.77 6.11
C ALA A 26 9.10 -24.31 5.41
N ALA A 27 9.33 -24.74 4.17
CA ALA A 27 10.22 -24.06 3.23
C ALA A 27 9.57 -22.70 2.93
N GLY A 28 9.80 -21.72 3.82
CA GLY A 28 9.31 -20.37 3.67
C GLY A 28 9.67 -19.86 2.28
N LYS A 29 8.71 -19.25 1.59
CA LYS A 29 9.03 -18.49 0.38
C LYS A 29 10.09 -17.48 0.78
N ALA A 30 11.23 -17.50 0.10
CA ALA A 30 12.24 -16.45 0.26
C ALA A 30 11.54 -15.10 0.12
N ALA A 31 11.80 -14.18 1.05
CA ALA A 31 11.30 -12.83 0.96
C ALA A 31 11.77 -12.22 -0.37
N ARG A 32 10.90 -11.43 -0.99
CA ARG A 32 11.14 -10.84 -2.30
C ARG A 32 11.68 -9.44 -2.09
N THR A 33 12.79 -9.12 -2.74
CA THR A 33 13.29 -7.74 -2.78
C THR A 33 12.73 -7.07 -4.03
N LEU A 34 12.12 -5.89 -3.88
CA LEU A 34 11.80 -5.02 -5.01
C LEU A 34 12.98 -4.07 -5.25
N PRO A 35 13.44 -3.90 -6.50
CA PRO A 35 14.47 -2.92 -6.81
C PRO A 35 13.91 -1.51 -6.56
N CYS A 36 14.61 -0.75 -5.73
CA CYS A 36 14.31 0.66 -5.47
C CYS A 36 15.63 1.40 -5.29
N GLU A 37 16.03 2.14 -6.30
CA GLU A 37 17.13 3.10 -6.27
C GLU A 37 16.68 4.40 -5.59
N GLU A 38 17.63 5.17 -5.06
CA GLU A 38 17.35 6.48 -4.44
C GLU A 38 17.04 7.58 -5.47
N GLU A 39 17.49 7.38 -6.72
CA GLU A 39 17.26 8.30 -7.84
C GLU A 39 16.09 7.82 -8.72
N GLY A 40 15.53 8.74 -9.50
CA GLY A 40 14.42 8.49 -10.42
C GLY A 40 13.05 8.78 -9.83
N LEU A 41 12.00 8.27 -10.46
CA LEU A 41 10.63 8.45 -10.00
C LEU A 41 10.24 7.25 -9.13
N ILE A 42 9.99 7.48 -7.85
CA ILE A 42 9.76 6.41 -6.86
C ILE A 42 8.28 6.39 -6.49
N LEU A 43 7.61 5.26 -6.80
CA LEU A 43 6.26 4.97 -6.33
C LEU A 43 6.34 4.24 -4.99
N SER A 44 5.51 4.64 -4.05
CA SER A 44 5.34 3.94 -2.78
C SER A 44 3.87 3.68 -2.47
N ILE A 45 3.59 2.50 -1.91
CA ILE A 45 2.33 2.21 -1.22
C ILE A 45 2.63 2.12 0.27
N THR A 46 1.87 2.87 1.06
CA THR A 46 2.05 2.96 2.50
C THR A 46 0.77 2.57 3.21
N THR A 47 0.90 1.83 4.29
CA THR A 47 -0.23 1.36 5.09
C THR A 47 0.07 1.42 6.58
N PHE A 48 -0.97 1.56 7.37
CA PHE A 48 -0.93 1.58 8.82
C PHE A 48 -2.16 0.87 9.37
N ASP A 49 -2.01 -0.17 10.19
CA ASP A 49 -3.13 -1.02 10.65
C ASP A 49 -4.07 -0.40 11.71
N GLY A 50 -3.72 0.75 12.29
CA GLY A 50 -4.55 1.40 13.30
C GLY A 50 -4.51 0.76 14.69
N LYS A 51 -3.77 -0.34 14.92
CA LYS A 51 -3.78 -1.04 16.21
C LYS A 51 -3.19 -0.18 17.32
N SER A 52 -2.06 0.48 17.08
CA SER A 52 -1.38 1.33 18.07
C SER A 52 -2.20 2.58 18.47
N GLU A 53 -3.11 3.02 17.59
CA GLU A 53 -3.97 4.19 17.82
C GLU A 53 -5.39 3.83 18.24
N SER A 54 -5.71 2.54 18.36
CA SER A 54 -7.00 2.06 18.85
C SER A 54 -7.09 2.26 20.37
N LYS A 55 -8.26 2.68 20.85
CA LYS A 55 -8.57 2.77 22.29
C LYS A 55 -9.58 1.68 22.68
N PRO A 56 -9.71 1.32 23.97
CA PRO A 56 -10.81 0.47 24.42
C PRO A 56 -12.15 1.02 23.91
N PHE A 57 -12.94 0.17 23.26
CA PHE A 57 -14.24 0.50 22.66
C PHE A 57 -14.23 1.47 21.46
N LEU A 58 -13.07 1.97 21.03
CA LEU A 58 -12.93 2.82 19.85
C LEU A 58 -11.83 2.28 18.95
N LYS A 59 -12.24 1.54 17.91
CA LYS A 59 -11.33 0.93 16.95
C LYS A 59 -10.89 1.95 15.90
N CYS A 60 -9.57 2.12 15.73
CA CYS A 60 -9.01 2.74 14.54
C CYS A 60 -8.80 1.64 13.49
N PHE A 61 -9.34 1.85 12.28
CA PHE A 61 -9.31 0.86 11.21
C PHE A 61 -8.04 0.93 10.34
N GLY A 62 -7.15 1.87 10.65
CA GLY A 62 -5.95 2.11 9.87
C GLY A 62 -6.21 2.95 8.61
N HIS A 63 -5.17 3.09 7.80
CA HIS A 63 -5.20 3.88 6.57
C HIS A 63 -4.17 3.37 5.56
N THR A 64 -4.42 3.60 4.28
CA THR A 64 -3.52 3.23 3.18
C THR A 64 -3.52 4.33 2.13
N TRP A 65 -2.34 4.67 1.61
CA TRP A 65 -2.16 5.74 0.64
C TRP A 65 -1.03 5.44 -0.35
N ILE A 66 -0.98 6.22 -1.43
CA ILE A 66 0.09 6.20 -2.41
C ILE A 66 0.96 7.44 -2.24
N GLY A 67 2.26 7.29 -2.42
CA GLY A 67 3.22 8.37 -2.52
C GLY A 67 4.01 8.30 -3.82
N LEU A 68 4.30 9.44 -4.42
CA LEU A 68 5.14 9.60 -5.59
C LEU A 68 6.25 10.59 -5.26
N ASP A 69 7.49 10.11 -5.22
CA ASP A 69 8.69 10.88 -4.88
C ASP A 69 9.51 11.13 -6.14
N ASN A 70 9.74 12.40 -6.47
CA ASN A 70 10.47 12.77 -7.65
C ASN A 70 11.95 13.02 -7.31
N ARG A 71 12.82 12.17 -7.83
CA ARG A 71 14.29 12.27 -7.75
C ARG A 71 14.93 12.13 -9.12
N THR A 72 14.23 12.54 -10.18
CA THR A 72 14.68 12.34 -11.58
C THR A 72 15.70 13.38 -12.05
N GLY A 73 15.90 14.47 -11.29
CA GLY A 73 16.70 15.62 -11.72
C GLY A 73 15.95 16.66 -12.54
N HIS A 74 14.64 16.46 -12.79
CA HIS A 74 13.76 17.43 -13.47
C HIS A 74 12.33 17.39 -12.92
N THR A 75 11.53 18.42 -13.22
CA THR A 75 10.12 18.45 -12.82
C THR A 75 9.31 17.43 -13.62
N VAL A 76 8.58 16.56 -12.91
CA VAL A 76 7.55 15.68 -13.50
C VAL A 76 6.16 16.24 -13.24
N TYR A 77 5.16 15.76 -13.97
CA TYR A 77 3.77 16.21 -13.81
C TYR A 77 2.86 15.02 -13.55
N LEU A 78 2.00 15.16 -12.54
CA LEU A 78 0.87 14.28 -12.31
C LEU A 78 -0.40 15.12 -12.52
N LYS A 79 -1.06 14.93 -13.66
CA LYS A 79 -2.12 15.82 -14.17
C LYS A 79 -1.62 17.26 -14.30
N ASP A 80 -2.26 18.20 -13.62
CA ASP A 80 -1.91 19.61 -13.55
C ASP A 80 -0.94 19.93 -12.40
N ARG A 81 -0.58 18.93 -11.57
CA ARG A 81 0.38 19.09 -10.47
C ARG A 81 1.81 18.89 -10.97
N ALA A 82 2.57 19.98 -11.02
CA ALA A 82 4.03 19.91 -11.12
C ALA A 82 4.60 19.32 -9.82
N ILE A 83 5.53 18.37 -9.94
CA ILE A 83 6.30 17.79 -8.85
C ILE A 83 7.78 18.07 -9.18
N PRO A 84 8.37 19.17 -8.67
CA PRO A 84 9.78 19.47 -8.83
C PRO A 84 10.69 18.33 -8.37
N ASP A 85 11.93 18.32 -8.86
CA ASP A 85 12.96 17.40 -8.35
C ASP A 85 13.18 17.63 -6.85
N GLY A 86 13.26 16.54 -6.10
CA GLY A 86 13.35 16.55 -4.65
C GLY A 86 12.02 16.75 -3.92
N GLU A 87 10.90 17.00 -4.61
CA GLU A 87 9.57 17.04 -4.00
C GLU A 87 8.85 15.69 -4.12
N MET A 88 7.82 15.51 -3.31
CA MET A 88 6.93 14.35 -3.42
C MET A 88 5.48 14.76 -3.25
N VAL A 89 4.58 13.81 -3.52
CA VAL A 89 3.15 13.98 -3.34
C VAL A 89 2.54 12.70 -2.79
N THR A 90 1.57 12.79 -1.87
CA THR A 90 0.72 11.65 -1.48
C THR A 90 -0.69 11.83 -2.00
N PHE A 91 -1.37 10.73 -2.32
CA PHE A 91 -2.74 10.78 -2.81
C PHE A 91 -3.52 9.48 -2.61
N LEU A 92 -4.85 9.63 -2.48
CA LEU A 92 -5.80 8.53 -2.24
C LEU A 92 -7.27 9.00 -2.33
N VAL A 93 -8.19 8.05 -2.11
CA VAL A 93 -9.60 8.31 -1.77
C VAL A 93 -9.88 8.04 -0.28
N TRP A 94 -10.61 8.92 0.41
CA TRP A 94 -11.02 8.71 1.81
C TRP A 94 -12.45 9.17 2.06
N ALA A 95 -13.12 8.51 3.00
CA ALA A 95 -14.39 8.90 3.61
C ALA A 95 -14.25 10.14 4.51
N VAL A 96 -13.93 11.30 3.94
CA VAL A 96 -14.06 12.57 4.68
C VAL A 96 -15.47 13.10 4.45
N SER A 97 -16.23 13.34 5.53
CA SER A 97 -17.60 13.85 5.42
C SER A 97 -17.60 15.21 4.71
N GLY A 98 -18.40 15.35 3.64
CA GLY A 98 -18.49 16.59 2.86
C GLY A 98 -17.38 16.80 1.83
N LEU A 99 -16.34 15.95 1.80
CA LEU A 99 -15.30 15.96 0.78
C LEU A 99 -15.34 14.63 0.01
N SER A 100 -15.59 14.74 -1.30
CA SER A 100 -15.57 13.61 -2.23
C SER A 100 -14.55 13.91 -3.31
N GLY A 101 -13.69 12.95 -3.66
CA GLY A 101 -12.63 13.14 -4.64
C GLY A 101 -11.32 12.54 -4.16
N LEU A 102 -10.24 12.88 -4.85
CA LEU A 102 -8.88 12.50 -4.49
C LEU A 102 -8.31 13.53 -3.53
N LEU A 103 -7.82 13.06 -2.39
CA LEU A 103 -7.14 13.88 -1.41
C LEU A 103 -5.64 13.76 -1.62
N PHE A 104 -4.98 14.91 -1.59
CA PHE A 104 -3.55 15.04 -1.78
C PHE A 104 -2.89 15.61 -0.52
N ASP A 105 -1.70 15.11 -0.21
CA ASP A 105 -0.79 15.59 0.85
C ASP A 105 -1.40 15.66 2.27
N LEU A 106 -2.50 14.95 2.50
CA LEU A 106 -3.20 14.88 3.77
C LEU A 106 -2.42 14.11 4.84
N GLU A 107 -1.85 12.97 4.47
CA GLU A 107 -1.09 12.10 5.38
C GLU A 107 0.17 12.77 5.93
N PRO A 108 1.03 13.42 5.12
CA PRO A 108 2.15 14.20 5.62
C PRO A 108 1.74 15.19 6.72
N CYS A 109 0.62 15.90 6.53
CA CYS A 109 0.11 16.85 7.51
C CYS A 109 -0.36 16.18 8.81
N TYR A 110 -1.01 15.01 8.72
CA TYR A 110 -1.40 14.24 9.91
C TYR A 110 -0.19 13.69 10.67
N ILE A 111 0.87 13.28 9.97
CA ILE A 111 2.13 12.83 10.56
C ILE A 111 2.80 14.00 11.29
N ALA A 112 3.01 15.12 10.60
CA ALA A 112 3.75 16.26 11.13
C ALA A 112 3.03 16.97 12.28
N ASN A 113 1.72 17.21 12.15
CA ASN A 113 0.98 18.04 13.10
C ASN A 113 0.39 17.26 14.29
N TYR A 114 0.18 15.94 14.12
CA TYR A 114 -0.52 15.12 15.12
C TYR A 114 0.25 13.85 15.52
N GLY A 115 1.44 13.59 14.97
CA GLY A 115 2.23 12.39 15.28
C GLY A 115 1.53 11.08 14.90
N ARG A 116 0.65 11.13 13.89
CA ARG A 116 -0.19 10.01 13.48
C ARG A 116 0.60 9.00 12.66
N TYR A 117 0.10 7.76 12.61
CA TYR A 117 0.64 6.69 11.77
C TYR A 117 2.09 6.33 12.09
N THR A 118 2.45 6.39 13.38
CA THR A 118 3.74 5.88 13.86
C THR A 118 3.79 4.36 13.73
N GLY A 119 4.88 3.85 13.15
CA GLY A 119 5.03 2.44 12.77
C GLY A 119 4.39 2.09 11.43
N ARG A 120 4.02 3.07 10.60
CA ARG A 120 3.53 2.83 9.23
C ARG A 120 4.56 2.05 8.42
N LEU A 121 4.08 1.18 7.54
CA LEU A 121 4.93 0.40 6.65
C LEU A 121 4.79 0.90 5.22
N SER A 122 5.89 0.95 4.48
CA SER A 122 5.93 1.38 3.08
C SER A 122 6.70 0.40 2.22
N LEU A 123 6.16 0.10 1.05
CA LEU A 123 6.86 -0.62 -0.02
C LEU A 123 7.07 0.34 -1.19
N SER A 124 8.30 0.40 -1.71
CA SER A 124 8.69 1.35 -2.76
C SER A 124 9.33 0.64 -3.94
N THR A 125 9.20 1.22 -5.13
CA THR A 125 9.85 0.80 -6.37
C THR A 125 10.02 2.00 -7.30
N ASN A 126 11.05 1.98 -8.14
CA ASN A 126 11.11 2.95 -9.23
C ASN A 126 10.05 2.62 -10.27
N ILE A 127 9.52 3.67 -10.89
CA ILE A 127 8.67 3.62 -12.08
C ILE A 127 9.26 4.57 -13.13
N GLY A 128 8.91 4.35 -14.39
CA GLY A 128 9.14 5.33 -15.44
C GLY A 128 8.07 6.43 -15.44
N GLU A 129 8.31 7.49 -16.21
CA GLU A 129 7.31 8.53 -16.41
C GLU A 129 6.12 8.04 -17.24
N GLU A 130 6.29 6.99 -18.06
CA GLU A 130 5.18 6.41 -18.81
C GLU A 130 4.09 5.81 -17.92
N GLN A 131 4.44 5.35 -16.71
CA GLN A 131 3.49 4.84 -15.73
C GLN A 131 2.67 5.97 -15.07
N LEU A 132 3.10 7.24 -15.16
CA LEU A 132 2.29 8.38 -14.69
C LEU A 132 0.93 8.39 -15.39
N LYS A 133 0.89 8.07 -16.69
CA LYS A 133 -0.36 7.96 -17.42
C LYS A 133 -1.29 6.87 -16.86
N VAL A 134 -0.73 5.74 -16.42
CA VAL A 134 -1.52 4.67 -15.77
C VAL A 134 -2.13 5.17 -14.46
N ILE A 135 -1.37 5.96 -13.70
CA ILE A 135 -1.84 6.58 -12.46
C ILE A 135 -2.98 7.57 -12.76
N GLU A 136 -2.80 8.45 -13.73
CA GLU A 136 -3.79 9.45 -14.13
C GLU A 136 -5.09 8.82 -14.64
N ASP A 137 -4.99 7.85 -15.55
CA ASP A 137 -6.14 7.13 -16.12
C ASP A 137 -6.90 6.39 -15.00
N TYR A 138 -6.19 5.83 -14.02
CA TYR A 138 -6.80 5.18 -12.85
C TYR A 138 -7.52 6.19 -11.96
N MET A 139 -6.89 7.33 -11.66
CA MET A 139 -7.47 8.41 -10.87
C MET A 139 -8.77 8.94 -11.47
N GLU A 140 -8.84 9.10 -12.80
CA GLU A 140 -10.04 9.57 -13.50
C GLU A 140 -11.20 8.57 -13.46
N GLN A 141 -10.90 7.27 -13.49
CA GLN A 141 -11.91 6.22 -13.45
C GLN A 141 -12.38 5.89 -12.02
N HIS A 142 -11.60 6.28 -11.01
CA HIS A 142 -11.76 5.81 -9.63
C HIS A 142 -11.61 6.93 -8.59
N ASP A 143 -12.22 8.10 -8.78
CA ASP A 143 -12.11 9.25 -7.88
C ASP A 143 -13.05 9.21 -6.65
N LYS A 144 -13.81 8.12 -6.46
CA LYS A 144 -14.86 8.01 -5.42
C LYS A 144 -14.54 6.95 -4.39
N TRP A 145 -14.78 7.31 -3.13
CA TRP A 145 -14.73 6.40 -2.00
C TRP A 145 -16.07 5.71 -1.75
N THR A 146 -16.06 4.40 -1.54
CA THR A 146 -17.17 3.63 -0.96
C THR A 146 -16.64 2.62 0.06
N VAL A 147 -17.51 1.97 0.85
CA VAL A 147 -17.07 0.98 1.86
C VAL A 147 -16.33 -0.20 1.20
N ASP A 148 -16.82 -0.64 0.04
CA ASP A 148 -16.21 -1.68 -0.79
C ASP A 148 -15.02 -1.18 -1.61
N LYS A 149 -14.98 0.11 -1.98
CA LYS A 149 -13.87 0.78 -2.68
C LYS A 149 -13.21 1.81 -1.76
N ASN A 150 -12.73 1.32 -0.62
CA ASN A 150 -12.09 2.14 0.39
C ASN A 150 -10.64 2.50 0.00
N CYS A 151 -9.94 3.27 0.85
CA CYS A 151 -8.54 3.67 0.61
C CYS A 151 -7.59 2.48 0.35
N SER A 152 -7.77 1.37 1.08
CA SER A 152 -6.95 0.16 0.90
C SER A 152 -7.24 -0.56 -0.40
N TYR A 153 -8.52 -0.68 -0.78
CA TYR A 153 -8.89 -1.24 -2.09
C TYR A 153 -8.30 -0.38 -3.21
N TRP A 154 -8.53 0.93 -3.13
CA TRP A 154 -8.09 1.89 -4.13
C TRP A 154 -6.56 1.87 -4.32
N SER A 155 -5.79 2.00 -3.23
CA SER A 155 -4.33 2.08 -3.30
C SER A 155 -3.69 0.80 -3.83
N ILE A 156 -4.17 -0.39 -3.45
CA ILE A 156 -3.62 -1.64 -3.98
C ILE A 156 -3.92 -1.80 -5.46
N HIS A 157 -5.14 -1.46 -5.88
CA HIS A 157 -5.51 -1.59 -7.29
C HIS A 157 -4.69 -0.65 -8.16
N LEU A 158 -4.44 0.59 -7.70
CA LEU A 158 -3.51 1.49 -8.35
C LEU A 158 -2.09 0.93 -8.38
N TRP A 159 -1.55 0.56 -7.22
CA TRP A 159 -0.20 -0.03 -7.11
C TRP A 159 -0.02 -1.19 -8.10
N ASN A 160 -0.92 -2.18 -8.05
CA ASN A 160 -0.87 -3.36 -8.90
C ASN A 160 -1.01 -3.03 -10.40
N ALA A 161 -1.78 -1.99 -10.76
CA ALA A 161 -1.89 -1.54 -12.15
C ALA A 161 -0.57 -0.94 -12.66
N VAL A 162 0.17 -0.26 -11.79
CA VAL A 162 1.44 0.40 -12.16
C VAL A 162 2.61 -0.58 -12.19
N VAL A 163 2.76 -1.42 -11.16
CA VAL A 163 3.98 -2.21 -10.96
C VAL A 163 3.97 -3.58 -11.65
N GLY A 164 2.82 -3.99 -12.19
CA GLY A 164 2.65 -5.28 -12.88
C GLY A 164 2.67 -6.49 -11.94
N GLU A 165 2.59 -7.69 -12.52
CA GLU A 165 2.39 -8.95 -11.77
C GLU A 165 3.52 -9.28 -10.79
N ASP A 166 4.75 -8.89 -11.11
CA ASP A 166 5.91 -9.20 -10.29
C ASP A 166 5.87 -8.44 -8.97
N ALA A 167 5.54 -7.16 -8.95
CA ALA A 167 5.47 -6.39 -7.70
C ALA A 167 4.04 -6.31 -7.11
N ALA A 168 3.07 -7.02 -7.71
CA ALA A 168 1.68 -7.00 -7.27
C ALA A 168 1.48 -7.58 -5.86
N LEU A 169 0.71 -6.84 -5.06
CA LEU A 169 0.25 -7.24 -3.74
C LEU A 169 -1.00 -8.12 -3.86
N LYS A 170 -0.93 -9.32 -3.29
CA LYS A 170 -2.01 -10.31 -3.34
C LYS A 170 -2.74 -10.36 -2.00
N ILE A 171 -3.93 -9.76 -1.96
CA ILE A 171 -4.80 -9.77 -0.79
C ILE A 171 -5.75 -10.97 -0.82
N ARG A 172 -5.98 -11.59 0.34
CA ARG A 172 -6.96 -12.66 0.52
C ARG A 172 -8.27 -12.13 1.12
N GLY A 173 -9.40 -12.65 0.63
CA GLY A 173 -10.74 -12.35 1.13
C GLY A 173 -11.40 -11.12 0.49
N PHE A 174 -12.67 -10.88 0.82
CA PHE A 174 -13.54 -9.94 0.10
C PHE A 174 -13.27 -8.46 0.40
N VAL A 175 -12.93 -8.11 1.64
CA VAL A 175 -12.68 -6.70 2.04
C VAL A 175 -11.19 -6.43 2.10
N CYS A 176 -10.75 -5.39 1.40
CA CYS A 176 -9.39 -4.87 1.50
C CYS A 176 -9.26 -3.98 2.74
N THR A 177 -8.30 -4.27 3.63
CA THR A 177 -8.05 -3.51 4.87
C THR A 177 -6.56 -3.22 5.01
N PRO A 178 -6.16 -2.16 5.73
CA PRO A 178 -4.76 -1.83 5.97
C PRO A 178 -3.96 -3.00 6.58
N GLU A 179 -4.53 -3.67 7.59
CA GLU A 179 -3.92 -4.87 8.19
C GLU A 179 -3.61 -5.99 7.18
N LYS A 180 -4.44 -6.16 6.14
CA LYS A 180 -4.17 -7.17 5.10
C LYS A 180 -3.04 -6.74 4.17
N ILE A 181 -2.85 -5.44 3.97
CA ILE A 181 -1.73 -4.90 3.20
C ILE A 181 -0.43 -5.10 3.97
N GLU A 182 -0.42 -4.83 5.27
CA GLU A 182 0.74 -5.14 6.11
C GLU A 182 1.08 -6.65 6.05
N GLN A 183 0.07 -7.52 6.08
CA GLN A 183 0.29 -8.96 5.88
C GLN A 183 0.86 -9.29 4.49
N ALA A 184 0.48 -8.56 3.44
CA ALA A 184 1.06 -8.74 2.12
C ALA A 184 2.51 -8.24 2.05
N PHE A 185 2.85 -7.20 2.81
CA PHE A 185 4.21 -6.69 2.92
C PHE A 185 5.17 -7.68 3.56
N SER A 186 4.68 -8.62 4.39
CA SER A 186 5.53 -9.68 4.96
C SER A 186 6.14 -10.62 3.92
N ALA A 187 5.73 -10.52 2.65
CA ALA A 187 6.36 -11.24 1.54
C ALA A 187 7.63 -10.56 1.02
N PHE A 188 7.97 -9.37 1.51
CA PHE A 188 9.08 -8.53 1.07
C PHE A 188 10.04 -8.24 2.22
N ASP A 189 11.33 -8.10 1.92
CA ASP A 189 12.38 -7.77 2.91
C ASP A 189 12.80 -6.28 2.86
N CYS A 190 12.34 -5.54 1.85
CA CYS A 190 12.65 -4.13 1.63
C CYS A 190 11.53 -3.18 2.12
N VAL A 191 10.78 -3.58 3.15
CA VAL A 191 9.70 -2.77 3.73
C VAL A 191 10.30 -1.70 4.64
N GLU A 192 10.02 -0.44 4.35
CA GLU A 192 10.44 0.71 5.13
C GLU A 192 9.45 0.96 6.27
N VAL A 193 9.96 1.25 7.48
CA VAL A 193 9.15 1.67 8.63
C VAL A 193 9.25 3.18 8.76
N ASP A 194 8.11 3.84 8.95
CA ASP A 194 8.03 5.29 9.15
C ASP A 194 8.63 6.13 8.01
N LYS A 195 8.36 5.72 6.76
CA LYS A 195 8.78 6.45 5.55
C LYS A 195 8.56 7.96 5.68
N ASP A 196 9.59 8.74 5.37
CA ASP A 196 9.53 10.19 5.42
C ASP A 196 8.66 10.76 4.29
N PHE A 197 7.70 11.59 4.67
CA PHE A 197 6.79 12.31 3.77
C PHE A 197 6.94 13.83 3.88
N SER A 198 7.99 14.32 4.56
CA SER A 198 8.19 15.75 4.86
C SER A 198 8.36 16.65 3.64
N ARG A 199 8.63 16.07 2.46
CA ARG A 199 8.81 16.79 1.19
C ARG A 199 7.52 16.93 0.38
N ALA A 200 6.39 16.52 0.96
CA ALA A 200 5.06 16.72 0.38
C ALA A 200 4.58 18.16 0.54
N GLY A 201 3.65 18.59 -0.31
CA GLY A 201 3.12 19.94 -0.34
C GLY A 201 1.95 20.17 0.63
N ASP A 202 1.18 21.23 0.33
CA ASP A 202 -0.05 21.56 1.05
C ASP A 202 -1.21 20.66 0.63
N ILE A 203 -2.16 20.46 1.56
CA ILE A 203 -3.33 19.60 1.34
C ILE A 203 -4.26 20.21 0.30
N TYR A 204 -4.72 19.40 -0.65
CA TYR A 204 -5.82 19.78 -1.53
C TYR A 204 -6.71 18.59 -1.88
N CYS A 205 -7.91 18.89 -2.35
CA CYS A 205 -8.83 17.93 -2.95
C CYS A 205 -8.89 18.16 -4.46
N TYR A 206 -8.90 17.09 -5.24
CA TYR A 206 -9.16 17.11 -6.66
C TYR A 206 -10.46 16.36 -6.97
N LYS A 207 -11.43 17.06 -7.57
CA LYS A 207 -12.74 16.51 -7.90
C LYS A 207 -13.29 17.15 -9.17
N ASP A 208 -13.81 16.34 -10.08
CA ASP A 208 -14.48 16.82 -11.31
C ASP A 208 -13.62 17.79 -12.15
N GLY A 209 -12.29 17.66 -12.09
CA GLY A 209 -11.35 18.54 -12.79
C GLY A 209 -10.98 19.82 -12.03
N GLU A 210 -11.51 20.01 -10.82
CA GLU A 210 -11.25 21.18 -9.99
C GLU A 210 -10.38 20.82 -8.77
N ARG A 211 -9.33 21.62 -8.57
CA ARG A 211 -8.49 21.61 -7.38
C ARG A 211 -9.01 22.59 -6.34
N THR A 212 -9.15 22.13 -5.10
CA THR A 212 -9.55 22.95 -3.94
C THR A 212 -8.53 22.78 -2.84
N GLU A 213 -7.82 23.86 -2.47
CA GLU A 213 -6.92 23.85 -1.32
C GLU A 213 -7.69 23.60 -0.02
N LEU A 214 -7.09 22.80 0.86
CA LEU A 214 -7.64 22.45 2.15
C LEU A 214 -6.68 22.86 3.25
N GLN A 215 -7.21 23.07 4.45
CA GLN A 215 -6.43 23.25 5.66
C GLN A 215 -7.01 22.38 6.76
N LEU A 216 -6.13 21.87 7.63
CA LEU A 216 -6.58 21.19 8.84
C LEU A 216 -7.20 22.22 9.77
N CYS A 217 -8.40 21.94 10.26
CA CYS A 217 -8.99 22.73 11.32
C CYS A 217 -8.12 22.61 12.58
N SER A 218 -7.77 23.76 13.16
CA SER A 218 -7.06 23.90 14.44
C SER A 218 -7.95 23.58 15.63
#